data_AF-A0A1G0WU28-F1
#
_entry.id   AF-A0A1G0WU28-F1
#
_cell.length_a   1.000
_cell.length_b   1.000
_cell.length_c   1.000
_cell.angle_alpha   90.00
_cell.angle_beta   90.00
_cell.angle_gamma   90.00
#
_symmetry.space_group_name_H-M   'P 1'
#
loop_
_entity.id
_entity.type
_entity.pdbx_description
1 polymer ?
#
loop_
_entity_poly.entity_id
_entity_poly.type
_entity_poly.pdbx_seq_one_letter_code
_entity_poly.pdbx_strand_id
1 'polypeptide(L)'
;MKFLKLNIFVALILIFVFSSLLISQDYPVRSGSIIFLEMKCNRCHSIKSQVIECSDTTKKSLTDLSTVGDSLEVEIIKDYLKKKVKLINKKHPVAFKGKKEDLDILCNWLHNLSTVVY
;
A
#
# COMPACT_ATOMS: atom_id res chain seq x y z
N MET A 1 31.32 45.41 1.98
CA MET A 1 30.84 44.45 3.00
C MET A 1 29.37 44.03 2.87
N LYS A 2 28.45 44.85 2.30
CA LYS A 2 27.02 44.45 2.10
C LYS A 2 26.82 43.31 1.09
N PHE A 3 27.55 43.34 -0.03
CA PHE A 3 27.45 42.31 -1.08
C PHE A 3 28.00 40.93 -0.66
N LEU A 4 29.00 40.89 0.23
CA LEU A 4 29.54 39.64 0.77
C LEU A 4 28.53 38.95 1.71
N LYS A 5 27.78 39.74 2.50
CA LYS A 5 26.72 39.22 3.39
C LYS A 5 25.51 38.71 2.59
N LEU A 6 25.16 39.36 1.46
CA LEU A 6 24.07 38.95 0.59
C LEU A 6 24.37 37.61 -0.12
N ASN A 7 25.60 37.43 -0.61
CA ASN A 7 26.03 36.17 -1.24
C ASN A 7 26.10 35.00 -0.25
N ILE A 8 26.51 35.25 1.00
CA ILE A 8 26.49 34.22 2.06
C ILE A 8 25.04 33.85 2.41
N PHE A 9 24.13 34.82 2.45
CA PHE A 9 22.72 34.56 2.75
C PHE A 9 22.02 33.76 1.65
N VAL A 10 22.29 34.09 0.37
CA VAL A 10 21.77 33.34 -0.79
C VAL A 10 22.35 31.92 -0.84
N ALA A 11 23.64 31.75 -0.55
CA ALA A 11 24.27 30.44 -0.48
C ALA A 11 23.67 29.57 0.65
N LEU A 12 23.39 30.14 1.81
CA LEU A 12 22.74 29.44 2.93
C LEU A 12 21.31 29.00 2.61
N ILE A 13 20.53 29.83 1.90
CA ILE A 13 19.18 29.47 1.43
C ILE A 13 19.25 28.32 0.42
N LEU A 14 20.19 28.36 -0.53
CA LEU A 14 20.38 27.29 -1.52
C LEU A 14 20.79 25.96 -0.87
N ILE A 15 21.66 25.99 0.14
CA ILE A 15 22.04 24.80 0.92
C ILE A 15 20.82 24.25 1.68
N PHE A 16 20.00 25.11 2.27
CA PHE A 16 18.81 24.69 3.02
C PHE A 16 17.75 24.05 2.10
N VAL A 17 17.52 24.60 0.89
CA VAL A 17 16.60 24.04 -0.11
C VAL A 17 17.12 22.72 -0.70
N PHE A 18 18.43 22.57 -0.87
CA PHE A 18 19.01 21.29 -1.32
C PHE A 18 18.93 20.20 -0.24
N SER A 19 19.05 20.60 1.03
CA SER A 19 18.98 19.68 2.17
C SER A 19 17.57 19.13 2.41
N SER A 20 16.53 19.91 2.11
CA SER A 20 15.13 19.45 2.24
C SER A 20 14.68 18.52 1.11
N LEU A 21 15.41 18.48 -0.03
CA LEU A 21 15.13 17.56 -1.13
C LEU A 21 15.59 16.11 -0.86
N LEU A 22 16.48 15.92 0.12
CA LEU A 22 17.07 14.62 0.48
C LEU A 22 16.36 13.92 1.64
N ILE A 23 15.26 14.49 2.16
CA ILE A 23 14.41 13.80 3.14
C ILE A 23 13.52 12.82 2.36
N SER A 24 14.11 11.74 1.86
CA SER A 24 13.36 10.52 1.63
C SER A 24 12.85 10.09 2.99
N GLN A 25 11.54 10.19 3.22
CA GLN A 25 10.94 9.76 4.48
C GLN A 25 11.10 8.24 4.54
N ASP A 26 12.14 7.80 5.23
CA ASP A 26 12.35 6.42 5.66
C ASP A 26 11.26 6.09 6.69
N TYR A 27 10.04 5.95 6.21
CA TYR A 27 8.96 5.40 7.01
C TYR A 27 9.34 3.95 7.33
N PRO A 28 9.15 3.49 8.57
CA PRO A 28 9.37 2.09 8.90
C PRO A 28 8.57 1.25 7.90
N VAL A 29 9.25 0.36 7.19
CA VAL A 29 8.63 -0.50 6.17
C VAL A 29 7.55 -1.32 6.87
N ARG A 30 6.29 -0.90 6.71
CA ARG A 30 5.15 -1.61 7.28
C ARG A 30 4.95 -2.87 6.46
N SER A 31 4.67 -4.00 7.10
CA SER A 31 4.34 -5.21 6.35
C SER A 31 2.92 -5.11 5.80
N GLY A 32 2.69 -5.68 4.62
CA GLY A 32 1.34 -5.76 4.04
C GLY A 32 0.35 -6.52 4.93
N SER A 33 0.82 -7.53 5.67
CA SER A 33 0.02 -8.26 6.65
C SER A 33 -0.53 -7.39 7.77
N ILE A 34 0.27 -6.44 8.28
CA ILE A 34 -0.18 -5.50 9.31
C ILE A 34 -1.22 -4.55 8.72
N ILE A 35 -0.99 -4.01 7.53
CA ILE A 35 -1.94 -3.12 6.85
C ILE A 35 -3.26 -3.85 6.57
N PHE A 36 -3.20 -5.11 6.14
CA PHE A 36 -4.37 -5.95 5.89
C PHE A 36 -5.27 -6.09 7.13
N LEU A 37 -4.66 -6.32 8.30
CA LEU A 37 -5.37 -6.45 9.57
C LEU A 37 -5.93 -5.11 10.06
N GLU A 38 -5.12 -4.04 10.03
CA GLU A 38 -5.57 -2.71 10.46
C GLU A 38 -6.70 -2.14 9.59
N MET A 39 -6.63 -2.39 8.28
CA MET A 39 -7.67 -2.00 7.33
C MET A 39 -8.87 -2.93 7.34
N LYS A 40 -8.88 -3.94 8.24
CA LYS A 40 -9.97 -4.89 8.46
C LYS A 40 -10.34 -5.68 7.20
N CYS A 41 -9.35 -5.95 6.33
CA CYS A 41 -9.54 -6.80 5.15
C CYS A 41 -9.90 -8.23 5.58
N ASN A 42 -9.41 -8.67 6.74
CA ASN A 42 -9.74 -9.96 7.34
C ASN A 42 -11.22 -10.12 7.76
N ARG A 43 -12.06 -9.10 7.64
CA ARG A 43 -13.51 -9.24 7.87
C ARG A 43 -14.23 -10.02 6.78
N CYS A 44 -13.67 -10.08 5.58
CA CYS A 44 -14.25 -10.83 4.47
C CYS A 44 -13.27 -11.87 3.94
N HIS A 45 -11.98 -11.62 4.09
CA HIS A 45 -10.94 -12.43 3.47
C HIS A 45 -10.14 -13.21 4.51
N SER A 46 -9.71 -14.41 4.16
CA SER A 46 -8.66 -15.14 4.86
C SER A 46 -7.39 -15.15 4.00
N ILE A 47 -6.26 -15.45 4.63
CA ILE A 47 -4.98 -15.76 3.98
C ILE A 47 -4.39 -16.94 4.72
N LYS A 48 -4.84 -18.13 4.36
CA LYS A 48 -4.44 -19.39 5.01
C LYS A 48 -2.94 -19.63 4.93
N SER A 49 -2.28 -19.24 3.84
CA SER A 49 -0.81 -19.35 3.69
C SER A 49 -0.03 -18.55 4.74
N GLN A 50 -0.67 -17.58 5.41
CA GLN A 50 -0.10 -16.80 6.51
C GLN A 50 -0.88 -16.96 7.82
N VAL A 51 -1.73 -17.98 7.93
CA VAL A 51 -2.52 -18.26 9.15
C VAL A 51 -3.40 -17.06 9.56
N ILE A 52 -3.91 -16.31 8.58
CA ILE A 52 -4.85 -15.21 8.81
C ILE A 52 -6.27 -15.71 8.53
N GLU A 53 -7.07 -15.81 9.59
CA GLU A 53 -8.46 -16.21 9.49
C GLU A 53 -9.40 -15.04 9.22
N CYS A 54 -10.55 -15.36 8.62
CA CYS A 54 -11.63 -14.40 8.46
C CYS A 54 -12.30 -14.15 9.83
N SER A 55 -12.40 -12.89 10.24
CA SER A 55 -12.97 -12.52 11.54
C SER A 55 -14.50 -12.48 11.56
N ASP A 56 -15.17 -12.47 10.40
CA ASP A 56 -16.63 -12.42 10.28
C ASP A 56 -17.12 -13.44 9.25
N THR A 57 -17.33 -14.67 9.73
CA THR A 57 -17.77 -15.82 8.92
C THR A 57 -19.22 -15.72 8.44
N THR A 58 -19.97 -14.70 8.89
CA THR A 58 -21.35 -14.47 8.45
C THR A 58 -21.43 -13.73 7.12
N LYS A 59 -20.31 -13.17 6.65
CA LYS A 59 -20.25 -12.41 5.40
C LYS A 59 -20.29 -13.35 4.20
N LYS A 60 -21.06 -12.97 3.18
CA LYS A 60 -21.24 -13.76 1.95
C LYS A 60 -19.98 -13.85 1.07
N SER A 61 -19.00 -12.97 1.29
CA SER A 61 -17.78 -12.87 0.47
C SER A 61 -16.58 -13.45 1.22
N LEU A 62 -16.66 -14.73 1.61
CA LEU A 62 -15.54 -15.46 2.17
C LEU A 62 -14.64 -15.91 1.02
N THR A 63 -13.52 -15.22 0.82
CA THR A 63 -12.54 -15.58 -0.20
C THR A 63 -11.17 -15.62 0.41
N ASP A 64 -10.51 -16.77 0.31
CA ASP A 64 -9.11 -16.94 0.67
C ASP A 64 -8.24 -16.28 -0.41
N LEU A 65 -7.30 -15.44 0.02
CA LEU A 65 -6.40 -14.68 -0.87
C LEU A 65 -4.98 -15.23 -0.89
N SER A 66 -4.76 -16.44 -0.35
CA SER A 66 -3.45 -17.10 -0.28
C SER A 66 -2.71 -17.21 -1.62
N THR A 67 -3.44 -17.17 -2.73
CA THR A 67 -2.91 -17.32 -4.10
C THR A 67 -3.38 -16.22 -5.05
N VAL A 68 -3.81 -15.06 -4.51
CA VAL A 68 -4.37 -13.98 -5.32
C VAL A 68 -3.37 -13.42 -6.35
N GLY A 69 -2.06 -13.53 -6.05
CA GLY A 69 -0.97 -13.18 -6.93
C GLY A 69 -0.92 -13.97 -8.23
N ASP A 70 -1.42 -15.22 -8.22
CA ASP A 70 -1.45 -16.08 -9.42
C ASP A 70 -2.42 -15.56 -10.49
N SER A 71 -3.38 -14.74 -10.08
CA SER A 71 -4.50 -14.32 -10.93
C SER A 71 -4.53 -12.81 -11.22
N LEU A 72 -3.89 -11.99 -10.38
CA LEU A 72 -4.03 -10.54 -10.45
C LEU A 72 -2.68 -9.82 -10.31
N GLU A 73 -2.45 -8.92 -11.26
CA GLU A 73 -1.36 -7.95 -11.23
C GLU A 73 -1.59 -6.87 -10.17
N VAL A 74 -0.50 -6.34 -9.59
CA VAL A 74 -0.51 -5.30 -8.54
C VAL A 74 -1.44 -4.14 -8.88
N GLU A 75 -1.37 -3.61 -10.10
CA GLU A 75 -2.16 -2.46 -10.54
C GLU A 75 -3.66 -2.78 -10.64
N ILE A 76 -4.03 -4.01 -11.02
CA ILE A 76 -5.42 -4.45 -11.05
C ILE A 76 -5.98 -4.56 -9.62
N ILE A 77 -5.21 -5.10 -8.69
CA ILE A 77 -5.58 -5.15 -7.26
C ILE A 77 -5.82 -3.72 -6.74
N LYS A 78 -4.89 -2.81 -7.04
CA LYS A 78 -4.94 -1.41 -6.61
C LYS A 78 -6.15 -0.67 -7.15
N ASP A 79 -6.41 -0.80 -8.45
CA ASP A 79 -7.56 -0.15 -9.09
C ASP A 79 -8.89 -0.76 -8.65
N TYR A 80 -8.92 -2.06 -8.33
CA TYR A 80 -10.10 -2.73 -7.78
C TYR A 80 -10.44 -2.23 -6.37
N LEU A 81 -9.44 -2.10 -5.49
CA LEU A 81 -9.60 -1.53 -4.15
C LEU A 81 -9.96 -0.04 -4.17
N LYS A 82 -9.58 0.68 -5.23
CA LYS A 82 -10.02 2.05 -5.54
C LYS A 82 -11.36 2.13 -6.28
N LYS A 83 -12.04 1.00 -6.52
CA LYS A 83 -13.33 0.92 -7.23
C LYS A 83 -13.30 1.50 -8.65
N LYS A 84 -12.15 1.52 -9.31
CA LYS A 84 -12.00 1.98 -10.71
C LYS A 84 -12.35 0.89 -11.71
N VAL A 85 -11.95 -0.35 -11.42
CA VAL A 85 -12.27 -1.52 -12.25
C VAL A 85 -13.31 -2.42 -11.58
N LYS A 86 -13.84 -3.37 -12.36
CA LYS A 86 -14.71 -4.45 -11.88
C LYS A 86 -13.99 -5.79 -12.06
N LEU A 87 -14.12 -6.66 -11.08
CA LEU A 87 -13.77 -8.08 -11.20
C LEU A 87 -15.06 -8.88 -11.18
N ILE A 88 -15.22 -9.82 -12.12
CA ILE A 88 -16.45 -10.63 -12.26
C ILE A 88 -17.71 -9.73 -12.29
N ASN A 89 -17.63 -8.66 -13.10
CA ASN A 89 -18.67 -7.63 -13.28
C ASN A 89 -19.14 -6.92 -11.97
N LYS A 90 -18.37 -7.01 -10.88
CA LYS A 90 -18.65 -6.34 -9.60
C LYS A 90 -17.47 -5.49 -9.17
N LYS A 91 -17.74 -4.40 -8.45
CA LYS A 91 -16.70 -3.63 -7.75
C LYS A 91 -16.49 -4.23 -6.35
N HIS A 92 -15.29 -4.05 -5.77
CA HIS A 92 -15.08 -4.40 -4.37
C HIS A 92 -16.09 -3.64 -3.51
N PRO A 93 -16.74 -4.25 -2.49
CA PRO A 93 -17.81 -3.60 -1.74
C PRO A 93 -17.34 -2.37 -0.97
N VAL A 94 -16.10 -2.39 -0.49
CA VAL A 94 -15.50 -1.32 0.33
C VAL A 94 -14.34 -0.68 -0.43
N ALA A 95 -14.32 0.65 -0.54
CA ALA A 95 -13.15 1.33 -1.08
C ALA A 95 -12.06 1.40 0.00
N PHE A 96 -10.80 1.25 -0.38
CA PHE A 96 -9.68 1.46 0.52
C PHE A 96 -9.65 2.92 1.03
N LYS A 97 -9.42 3.12 2.34
CA LYS A 97 -9.46 4.43 3.00
C LYS A 97 -8.13 4.86 3.64
N GLY A 98 -7.06 4.08 3.47
CA GLY A 98 -5.73 4.41 3.99
C GLY A 98 -4.94 5.35 3.07
N LYS A 99 -3.68 5.60 3.43
CA LYS A 99 -2.77 6.41 2.61
C LYS A 99 -2.36 5.66 1.33
N LYS A 100 -1.85 6.41 0.33
CA LYS A 100 -1.42 5.81 -0.94
C LYS A 100 -0.30 4.81 -0.73
N GLU A 101 0.64 5.13 0.15
CA GLU A 101 1.81 4.32 0.46
C GLU A 101 1.40 2.98 1.08
N ASP A 102 0.45 3.00 2.02
CA ASP A 102 -0.10 1.78 2.62
C ASP A 102 -0.82 0.91 1.58
N LEU A 103 -1.55 1.54 0.64
CA LEU A 103 -2.20 0.81 -0.44
C LEU A 103 -1.18 0.13 -1.36
N ASP A 104 -0.11 0.84 -1.71
CA ASP A 104 0.95 0.30 -2.57
C ASP A 104 1.66 -0.88 -1.89
N ILE A 105 1.97 -0.77 -0.59
CA ILE A 105 2.53 -1.89 0.21
C ILE A 105 1.57 -3.08 0.24
N LEU A 106 0.29 -2.83 0.55
CA LEU A 106 -0.73 -3.87 0.63
C LEU A 106 -0.89 -4.62 -0.69
N CYS A 107 -0.99 -3.90 -1.82
CA CYS A 107 -1.19 -4.50 -3.14
C CYS A 107 0.03 -5.32 -3.59
N ASN A 108 1.25 -4.84 -3.35
CA ASN A 108 2.46 -5.61 -3.66
C ASN A 108 2.54 -6.88 -2.80
N TRP A 109 2.25 -6.76 -1.50
CA TRP A 109 2.24 -7.93 -0.63
C TRP A 109 1.18 -8.96 -1.04
N LEU A 110 -0.03 -8.53 -1.41
CA LEU A 110 -1.07 -9.42 -1.93
C LEU A 110 -0.64 -10.09 -3.24
N HIS A 111 -0.01 -9.36 -4.16
CA HIS A 111 0.49 -9.93 -5.40
C HIS A 111 1.60 -10.97 -5.16
N ASN A 112 2.40 -10.81 -4.11
CA ASN A 112 3.41 -11.81 -3.72
C ASN A 112 2.82 -13.04 -3.01
N LEU A 113 1.49 -13.09 -2.77
CA LEU A 113 0.79 -14.30 -2.35
C LEU A 113 0.51 -15.15 -3.59
N SER A 114 1.55 -15.83 -4.07
CA SER A 114 1.55 -16.67 -5.26
C SER A 114 2.05 -18.07 -4.94
N THR A 115 1.57 -19.06 -5.68
CA THR A 115 2.13 -20.43 -5.64
C THR A 115 3.46 -20.53 -6.38
N VAL A 116 3.75 -19.57 -7.26
CA VAL A 116 5.01 -19.48 -8.02
C VAL A 116 5.92 -18.47 -7.31
N VAL A 117 6.93 -18.98 -6.62
CA VAL A 117 7.98 -18.15 -6.02
C VAL A 117 9.05 -17.93 -7.10
N TYR A 118 9.17 -16.69 -7.58
CA TYR A 118 10.24 -16.27 -8.49
C TYR A 118 11.50 -15.83 -7.75
#